data_AF-A0A2D6S2R3-F1
#
_entry.id   AF-A0A2D6S2R3-F1
#
_cell.length_a   1.000
_cell.length_b   1.000
_cell.length_c   1.000
_cell.angle_alpha   90.00
_cell.angle_beta   90.00
_cell.angle_gamma   90.00
#
_symmetry.space_group_name_H-M   'P 1'
#
loop_
_entity.id
_entity.type
_entity.pdbx_description
1 polymer ?
#
loop_
_entity_poly.entity_id
_entity_poly.type
_entity_poly.pdbx_seq_one_letter_code
_entity_poly.pdbx_strand_id
1 'polypeptide(L)'
;MKIEEIKVFHVHQFVYVKIETDEGIYGIGEASLSGRSLAVSEALGHIKPLLIGQDPTQIEHIWQDIFRGTFWRGGPVLQSALAGIDIALWDLAGKSLGVPTYR
;
A
#
# COMPACT_ATOMS: atom_id res chain seq x y z
N MET A 1 -16.21 -5.28 -0.61
CA MET A 1 -14.81 -5.35 -1.03
C MET A 1 -13.91 -5.39 0.19
N LYS A 2 -13.03 -6.38 0.28
CA LYS A 2 -12.03 -6.56 1.33
C LYS A 2 -10.67 -6.87 0.73
N ILE A 3 -9.61 -6.42 1.38
CA ILE A 3 -8.24 -6.77 1.01
C ILE A 3 -8.01 -8.25 1.32
N GLU A 4 -7.72 -9.04 0.28
CA GLU A 4 -7.43 -10.47 0.40
C GLU A 4 -5.92 -10.73 0.46
N GLU A 5 -5.16 -10.03 -0.39
CA GLU A 5 -3.72 -10.24 -0.49
C GLU A 5 -2.99 -8.94 -0.82
N ILE A 6 -1.75 -8.82 -0.31
CA ILE A 6 -0.82 -7.77 -0.67
C ILE A 6 0.48 -8.42 -1.16
N LYS A 7 0.88 -8.14 -2.39
CA LYS A 7 2.09 -8.66 -3.03
C LYS A 7 3.12 -7.55 -3.16
N VAL A 8 4.37 -7.84 -2.78
CA VAL A 8 5.51 -6.93 -2.92
C VAL A 8 6.42 -7.47 -4.01
N PHE A 9 6.70 -6.66 -5.02
CA PHE A 9 7.55 -7.00 -6.14
C PHE A 9 8.82 -6.17 -6.11
N HIS A 10 9.95 -6.87 -6.17
CA HIS A 10 11.27 -6.25 -6.36
C HIS A 10 11.67 -6.33 -7.84
N VAL A 11 11.83 -5.17 -8.46
CA VAL A 11 12.27 -5.06 -9.86
C VAL A 11 13.50 -4.16 -9.90
N HIS A 12 14.69 -4.76 -9.87
CA HIS A 12 15.97 -4.04 -9.70
C HIS A 12 15.94 -3.15 -8.44
N GLN A 13 16.07 -1.84 -8.62
CA GLN A 13 16.02 -0.84 -7.55
C GLN A 13 14.60 -0.48 -7.12
N PHE A 14 13.60 -0.93 -7.87
CA PHE A 14 12.21 -0.55 -7.65
C PHE A 14 11.45 -1.54 -6.77
N VAL A 15 10.55 -1.01 -5.94
CA VAL A 15 9.61 -1.76 -5.10
C VAL A 15 8.20 -1.38 -5.52
N TYR A 16 7.42 -2.37 -5.94
CA TYR A 16 6.01 -2.21 -6.25
C TYR A 16 5.15 -3.00 -5.28
N VAL A 17 3.97 -2.48 -4.98
CA VAL A 17 2.95 -3.13 -4.16
C VAL A 17 1.73 -3.37 -5.01
N LYS A 18 1.15 -4.57 -4.94
CA LYS A 18 -0.15 -4.88 -5.51
C LYS A 18 -1.09 -5.29 -4.39
N ILE A 19 -2.22 -4.59 -4.27
CA ILE A 19 -3.29 -4.92 -3.33
C ILE A 19 -4.41 -5.58 -4.12
N GLU A 20 -4.77 -6.80 -3.74
CA GLU A 20 -5.83 -7.60 -4.37
C GLU A 20 -7.00 -7.76 -3.40
N THR A 21 -8.21 -7.79 -3.96
CA THR A 21 -9.46 -7.87 -3.19
C THR A 21 -10.23 -9.13 -3.49
N ASP A 22 -11.14 -9.49 -2.58
CA ASP A 22 -12.10 -10.58 -2.71
C ASP A 22 -13.05 -10.45 -3.92
N GLU A 23 -13.13 -9.28 -4.53
CA GLU A 23 -13.92 -8.99 -5.73
C GLU A 23 -13.09 -9.03 -7.03
N GLY A 24 -11.81 -9.42 -6.96
CA GLY A 24 -10.92 -9.51 -8.11
C GLY A 24 -10.39 -8.17 -8.64
N ILE A 25 -10.72 -7.06 -7.98
CA ILE A 25 -10.18 -5.72 -8.26
C ILE A 25 -8.82 -5.61 -7.57
N TYR A 26 -7.87 -4.95 -8.23
CA TYR A 26 -6.55 -4.72 -7.66
C TYR A 26 -6.02 -3.31 -7.97
N GLY A 27 -5.19 -2.81 -7.06
CA GLY A 27 -4.42 -1.59 -7.23
C GLY A 27 -2.93 -1.84 -7.23
N ILE A 28 -2.17 -0.98 -7.88
CA ILE A 28 -0.71 -1.00 -7.95
C ILE A 28 -0.18 0.32 -7.39
N GLY A 29 0.83 0.22 -6.53
CA GLY A 29 1.56 1.37 -6.01
C GLY A 29 3.06 1.16 -6.05
N GLU A 30 3.78 2.27 -6.00
CA GLU A 30 5.23 2.35 -6.13
C GLU A 30 5.79 2.86 -4.79
N ALA A 31 6.76 2.15 -4.22
CA ALA A 31 7.22 2.35 -2.84
C ALA A 31 8.75 2.58 -2.74
N SER A 32 9.44 2.81 -3.85
CA SER A 32 10.90 2.73 -3.87
C SER A 32 11.56 3.79 -3.01
N LEU A 33 12.61 3.35 -2.33
CA LEU A 33 13.55 4.23 -1.64
C LEU A 33 14.96 3.92 -2.13
N SER A 34 15.54 4.85 -2.89
CA SER A 34 16.87 4.66 -3.50
C SER A 34 17.92 4.22 -2.48
N GLY A 35 18.56 3.08 -2.77
CA GLY A 35 19.60 2.47 -1.92
C GLY A 35 19.09 1.76 -0.66
N ARG A 36 17.76 1.71 -0.42
CA ARG A 36 17.15 1.13 0.79
C ARG A 36 15.89 0.31 0.48
N SER A 37 15.73 -0.16 -0.76
CA SER A 37 14.56 -0.90 -1.24
C SER A 37 14.26 -2.16 -0.41
N LEU A 38 15.29 -2.88 0.07
CA LEU A 38 15.09 -4.05 0.94
C LEU A 38 14.44 -3.67 2.28
N ALA A 39 14.86 -2.55 2.88
CA ALA A 39 14.26 -2.09 4.14
C ALA A 39 12.78 -1.71 3.97
N VAL A 40 12.42 -1.15 2.81
CA VAL A 40 11.02 -0.87 2.48
C VAL A 40 10.21 -2.14 2.35
N SER A 41 10.74 -3.16 1.65
CA SER A 41 10.03 -4.44 1.48
C SER A 41 9.78 -5.16 2.79
N GLU A 42 10.76 -5.17 3.71
CA GLU A 42 10.56 -5.72 5.05
C GLU A 42 9.53 -4.90 5.85
N ALA A 43 9.56 -3.56 5.75
CA ALA A 43 8.55 -2.71 6.37
C ALA A 43 7.12 -3.01 5.84
N LEU A 44 6.97 -3.20 4.53
CA LEU A 44 5.71 -3.64 3.92
C LEU A 44 5.27 -5.01 4.43
N GLY A 45 6.22 -5.92 4.68
CA GLY A 45 5.95 -7.21 5.31
C GLY A 45 5.32 -7.10 6.70
N HIS A 46 5.72 -6.11 7.50
CA HIS A 46 5.11 -5.81 8.80
C HIS A 46 3.76 -5.12 8.70
N ILE A 47 3.54 -4.29 7.67
CA ILE A 47 2.28 -3.57 7.46
C ILE A 47 1.19 -4.49 6.90
N LYS A 48 1.54 -5.42 5.99
CA LYS A 48 0.58 -6.29 5.29
C LYS A 48 -0.45 -6.96 6.21
N PRO A 49 -0.08 -7.64 7.31
CA PRO A 49 -1.04 -8.33 8.18
C PRO A 49 -2.09 -7.40 8.81
N LEU A 50 -1.76 -6.11 8.97
CA LEU A 50 -2.68 -5.12 9.54
C LEU A 50 -3.83 -4.80 8.58
N LEU A 51 -3.60 -4.96 7.28
CA LEU A 51 -4.53 -4.52 6.22
C LEU A 51 -5.43 -5.65 5.69
N ILE A 52 -5.05 -6.91 5.89
CA ILE A 52 -5.83 -8.05 5.42
C ILE A 52 -7.23 -8.02 6.07
N GLY A 53 -8.26 -8.16 5.25
CA GLY A 53 -9.67 -8.13 5.65
C GLY A 53 -10.28 -6.74 5.83
N GLN A 54 -9.47 -5.67 5.76
CA GLN A 54 -9.99 -4.29 5.79
C GLN A 54 -10.68 -3.93 4.47
N ASP A 55 -11.59 -2.96 4.53
CA ASP A 55 -12.22 -2.35 3.35
C ASP A 55 -11.23 -1.35 2.71
N PRO A 56 -10.76 -1.59 1.46
CA PRO A 56 -9.76 -0.74 0.82
C PRO A 56 -10.30 0.64 0.42
N THR A 57 -11.62 0.88 0.48
CA THR A 57 -12.19 2.21 0.22
C THR A 57 -12.00 3.18 1.39
N GLN A 58 -11.66 2.69 2.58
CA GLN A 58 -11.38 3.51 3.75
C GLN A 58 -9.92 4.00 3.76
N ILE A 59 -9.50 4.67 2.68
CA ILE A 59 -8.10 5.05 2.44
C ILE A 59 -7.53 5.89 3.58
N GLU A 60 -8.23 6.94 4.01
CA GLU A 60 -7.77 7.82 5.10
C GLU A 60 -7.64 7.06 6.43
N HIS A 61 -8.56 6.13 6.72
CA HIS A 61 -8.48 5.30 7.92
C HIS A 61 -7.23 4.43 7.88
N ILE A 62 -7.01 3.70 6.78
CA ILE A 62 -5.82 2.87 6.58
C ILE A 62 -4.54 3.72 6.70
N TRP A 63 -4.53 4.90 6.07
CA TRP A 63 -3.40 5.81 6.10
C TRP A 63 -3.05 6.24 7.54
N GLN A 64 -4.06 6.67 8.30
CA GLN A 64 -3.89 7.09 9.70
C GLN A 64 -3.47 5.93 10.60
N ASP A 65 -4.03 4.73 10.39
CA ASP A 65 -3.67 3.53 11.14
C ASP A 65 -2.21 3.15 10.94
N ILE A 66 -1.70 3.20 9.71
CA ILE A 66 -0.28 2.92 9.44
C ILE A 66 0.59 4.05 10.03
N PHE A 67 0.24 5.31 9.77
CA PHE A 67 1.06 6.46 10.15
C PHE A 67 1.12 6.69 11.67
N ARG A 68 0.01 6.46 12.38
CA ARG A 68 -0.13 6.74 13.83
C ARG A 68 -0.22 5.49 14.69
N GLY A 69 -0.52 4.33 14.12
CA GLY A 69 -0.57 3.05 14.84
C GLY A 69 0.80 2.59 15.30
N THR A 70 1.87 3.12 14.70
CA THR A 70 3.23 3.00 15.22
C THR A 70 3.51 4.12 16.23
N PHE A 71 4.11 3.77 17.38
CA PHE A 71 4.44 4.76 18.42
C PHE A 71 5.36 5.85 17.88
N TRP A 72 6.40 5.44 17.12
CA TRP A 72 7.31 6.33 16.43
C TRP A 72 6.88 6.51 14.98
N ARG A 73 6.73 7.77 14.55
CA ARG A 73 6.13 8.08 13.25
C ARG A 73 7.17 8.28 12.15
N GLY A 74 6.95 7.60 11.02
CA GLY A 74 7.58 7.92 9.75
C GLY A 74 9.05 7.52 9.61
N GLY A 75 9.88 8.45 9.16
CA GLY A 75 11.20 8.16 8.59
C GLY A 75 11.09 7.70 7.13
N PRO A 76 12.20 7.73 6.37
CA PRO A 76 12.16 7.53 4.93
C PRO A 76 11.65 6.15 4.53
N VAL A 77 11.93 5.11 5.33
CA VAL A 77 11.50 3.74 5.05
C VAL A 77 9.99 3.58 5.23
N LEU A 78 9.45 3.92 6.41
CA LEU A 78 8.02 3.76 6.68
C LEU A 78 7.17 4.69 5.80
N GLN A 79 7.64 5.91 5.52
CA GLN A 79 6.92 6.83 4.63
C GLN A 79 6.91 6.34 3.17
N SER A 80 7.98 5.70 2.70
CA SER A 80 7.99 5.13 1.35
C SER A 80 7.07 3.91 1.26
N ALA A 81 7.05 3.06 2.29
CA ALA A 81 6.11 1.93 2.39
C ALA A 81 4.65 2.41 2.42
N LEU A 82 4.35 3.44 3.23
CA LEU A 82 3.03 4.05 3.31
C LEU A 82 2.60 4.64 1.96
N ALA A 83 3.48 5.35 1.27
CA ALA A 83 3.20 5.91 -0.05
C ALA A 83 2.83 4.81 -1.07
N GLY A 84 3.55 3.69 -1.08
CA GLY A 84 3.24 2.56 -1.95
C GLY A 84 1.86 1.95 -1.69
N ILE A 85 1.46 1.86 -0.42
CA ILE A 85 0.11 1.40 -0.05
C ILE A 85 -0.95 2.43 -0.49
N ASP A 86 -0.73 3.71 -0.20
CA ASP A 86 -1.66 4.80 -0.52
C ASP A 86 -1.94 4.88 -2.03
N ILE A 87 -0.89 4.87 -2.86
CA ILE A 87 -1.01 4.88 -4.33
C ILE A 87 -1.80 3.65 -4.80
N ALA A 88 -1.52 2.47 -4.24
CA ALA A 88 -2.23 1.24 -4.61
C ALA A 88 -3.72 1.31 -4.24
N LEU A 89 -4.06 1.86 -3.08
CA LEU A 89 -5.46 2.04 -2.66
C LEU A 89 -6.20 3.03 -3.58
N TRP A 90 -5.55 4.13 -3.97
CA TRP A 90 -6.13 5.10 -4.90
C TRP A 90 -6.30 4.57 -6.33
N ASP A 91 -5.35 3.78 -6.82
CA ASP A 91 -5.48 3.07 -8.11
C ASP A 91 -6.64 2.06 -8.07
N LEU A 92 -6.75 1.30 -6.97
CA LEU A 92 -7.85 0.37 -6.73
C LEU A 92 -9.21 1.07 -6.69
N ALA A 93 -9.33 2.20 -5.99
CA ALA A 93 -10.55 2.97 -5.89
C ALA A 93 -11.00 3.52 -7.26
N GLY A 94 -10.05 4.09 -8.03
CA GLY A 94 -10.34 4.54 -9.39
C GLY A 94 -10.83 3.41 -10.29
N LYS A 95 -10.18 2.24 -10.24
CA LYS A 95 -10.62 1.03 -10.97
C LYS A 95 -11.98 0.52 -10.53
N SER A 96 -12.28 0.52 -9.23
CA SER A 96 -13.58 0.12 -8.68
C SER A 96 -14.71 1.03 -9.17
N LEU A 97 -14.44 2.33 -9.29
CA LEU A 97 -15.40 3.33 -9.77
C LEU A 97 -15.41 3.51 -11.30
N GLY A 98 -14.45 2.91 -12.02
CA GLY A 98 -14.30 3.08 -13.47
C GLY A 98 -13.86 4.49 -13.88
N VAL A 99 -13.18 5.22 -13.00
CA VAL A 99 -12.71 6.61 -13.23
C VAL A 99 -11.21 6.74 -12.95
N PRO A 100 -10.52 7.70 -13.58
CA PRO A 100 -9.14 8.01 -13.21
C PRO A 100 -9.09 8.65 -11.81
N THR A 101 -8.01 8.44 -11.06
CA THR A 101 -7.84 8.85 -9.65
C THR A 101 -8.11 10.34 -9.36
N TYR A 102 -7.94 11.23 -10.33
CA TYR A 102 -8.17 12.68 -10.13
C TYR A 102 -9.66 13.06 -10.12
N ARG A 103 -10.56 12.13 -10.48
CA ARG A 103 -12.01 12.32 -10.52
C ARG A 103 -12.63 11.82 -9.24
#